data_AF-A0A816D0J4-F1
#
_entry.id   AF-A0A816D0J4-F1
#
_cell.length_a   1.000
_cell.length_b   1.000
_cell.length_c   1.000
_cell.angle_alpha   90.00
_cell.angle_beta   90.00
_cell.angle_gamma   90.00
#
_symmetry.space_group_name_H-M   'P 1'
#
loop_
_entity.id
_entity.type
_entity.pdbx_description
1 polymer ?
#
loop_
_entity_poly.entity_id
_entity_poly.type
_entity_poly.pdbx_seq_one_letter_code
_entity_poly.pdbx_strand_id
1 'polypeptide(L)'
;MLTHESSDKITSSYIDEPPIKRQCGNFFCQLYFDSSLGHWSFLEFAIQQSPTYEEILEKCKNEDATVIDFGCCLGQDTRQLIYDGVPVDNVHGYELDPSFIEQGYELFRDGKLMQTKNSITTGDIFDDQFLNTIQPADYLYVGSFIHLFDRETQKQVCHRLTRICKQAITGRQRWARFGSWTEPNRAEPSGSNRHLSR
;
A
#
# COMPACT_ATOMS: atom_id res chain seq x y z
N MET A 1 14.00 24.75 41.37
CA MET A 1 12.58 24.45 41.67
C MET A 1 11.77 25.05 40.52
N LEU A 2 11.51 24.27 39.48
CA LEU A 2 10.73 24.68 38.31
C LEU A 2 9.36 24.03 38.43
N THR A 3 8.30 24.83 38.47
CA THR A 3 6.91 24.38 38.35
C THR A 3 6.30 25.17 37.21
N HIS A 4 6.04 24.48 36.09
CA HIS A 4 4.70 24.14 35.59
C HIS A 4 3.94 25.32 35.01
N GLU A 5 3.99 25.46 33.68
CA GLU A 5 2.84 25.86 32.88
C GLU A 5 3.04 25.50 31.41
N SER A 6 1.95 25.08 30.76
CA SER A 6 1.74 24.78 29.32
C SER A 6 1.62 23.30 28.93
N SER A 7 0.47 22.73 29.25
CA SER A 7 -0.02 21.45 28.69
C SER A 7 -1.45 21.63 28.20
N ASP A 8 -1.70 22.46 27.17
CA ASP A 8 -3.08 22.66 26.64
C ASP A 8 -3.16 23.17 25.18
N LYS A 9 -2.24 22.79 24.27
CA LYS A 9 -2.32 23.24 22.86
C LYS A 9 -2.11 22.19 21.76
N ILE A 10 -2.42 20.91 22.01
CA ILE A 10 -2.38 19.90 20.95
C ILE A 10 -3.66 19.05 20.94
N THR A 11 -4.79 19.64 20.56
CA THR A 11 -6.04 18.85 20.40
C THR A 11 -6.94 19.29 19.24
N SER A 12 -6.47 20.10 18.28
CA SER A 12 -7.36 20.64 17.22
C SER A 12 -7.05 20.24 15.78
N SER A 13 -6.02 19.43 15.48
CA SER A 13 -5.67 19.07 14.09
C SER A 13 -6.07 17.65 13.66
N TYR A 14 -6.76 16.88 14.51
CA TYR A 14 -7.04 15.46 14.26
C TYR A 14 -8.31 15.17 13.43
N ILE A 15 -9.06 16.19 13.01
CA ILE A 15 -10.41 16.00 12.44
C ILE A 15 -10.41 15.89 10.90
N ASP A 16 -9.28 16.10 10.21
CA ASP A 16 -9.21 16.16 8.73
C ASP A 16 -8.28 15.13 8.05
N GLU A 17 -7.82 14.09 8.76
CA GLU A 17 -6.93 13.07 8.17
C GLU A 17 -7.65 12.16 7.14
N PRO A 18 -7.01 11.70 6.06
CA PRO A 18 -7.60 10.78 5.10
C PRO A 18 -7.97 9.41 5.74
N PRO A 19 -8.91 8.65 5.16
CA PRO A 19 -9.46 7.43 5.75
C PRO A 19 -8.41 6.41 6.19
N ILE A 20 -7.28 6.27 5.47
CA ILE A 20 -6.18 5.39 5.87
C ILE A 20 -5.57 5.81 7.21
N LYS A 21 -5.36 7.10 7.43
CA LYS A 21 -4.71 7.60 8.64
C LYS A 21 -5.66 7.55 9.84
N ARG A 22 -6.98 7.69 9.61
CA ARG A 22 -8.00 7.55 10.67
C ARG A 22 -8.18 6.12 11.16
N GLN A 23 -8.09 5.11 10.29
CA GLN A 23 -8.12 3.70 10.73
C GLN A 23 -6.84 3.31 11.49
N CYS A 24 -5.74 4.05 11.32
CA CYS A 24 -4.41 3.71 11.84
C CYS A 24 -3.99 4.52 13.08
N GLY A 25 -4.93 5.08 13.85
CA GLY A 25 -4.67 6.04 14.94
C GLY A 25 -3.73 5.59 16.07
N ASN A 26 -3.45 4.28 16.20
CA ASN A 26 -2.44 3.71 17.11
C ASN A 26 -1.45 2.76 16.40
N PHE A 27 -1.44 2.75 15.07
CA PHE A 27 -0.76 1.77 14.21
C PHE A 27 0.47 2.31 13.48
N PHE A 28 0.93 3.53 13.79
CA PHE A 28 2.08 4.14 13.11
C PHE A 28 3.37 3.31 13.25
N CYS A 29 3.62 2.70 14.42
CA CYS A 29 4.72 1.74 14.61
C CYS A 29 4.48 0.37 13.97
N GLN A 30 3.24 -0.09 13.88
CA GLN A 30 2.90 -1.39 13.32
C GLN A 30 2.95 -1.38 11.79
N LEU A 31 2.52 -0.28 11.15
CA LEU A 31 2.76 -0.01 9.73
C LEU A 31 4.25 0.12 9.44
N TYR A 32 5.04 0.76 10.30
CA TYR A 32 6.49 0.75 10.13
C TYR A 32 7.04 -0.68 10.17
N PHE A 33 6.55 -1.53 11.08
CA PHE A 33 6.99 -2.94 11.18
C PHE A 33 6.50 -3.82 10.02
N ASP A 34 5.25 -3.65 9.55
CA ASP A 34 4.62 -4.45 8.47
C ASP A 34 4.74 -3.86 7.06
N SER A 35 5.33 -2.66 6.93
CA SER A 35 5.68 -2.04 5.66
C SER A 35 7.03 -2.51 5.15
N SER A 36 7.34 -2.11 3.91
CA SER A 36 8.61 -2.34 3.25
C SER A 36 9.82 -1.89 4.08
N LEU A 37 9.68 -0.89 4.97
CA LEU A 37 10.78 -0.40 5.82
C LEU A 37 11.09 -1.33 7.01
N GLY A 38 10.10 -1.77 7.79
CA GLY A 38 10.33 -2.56 9.02
C GLY A 38 10.92 -3.94 8.79
N HIS A 39 10.70 -4.48 7.59
CA HIS A 39 11.27 -5.74 7.14
C HIS A 39 12.49 -5.58 6.22
N TRP A 40 12.99 -4.35 6.00
CA TRP A 40 14.06 -4.06 5.04
C TRP A 40 13.75 -4.50 3.59
N SER A 41 12.48 -4.72 3.28
CA SER A 41 11.98 -5.16 1.97
C SER A 41 12.20 -4.14 0.86
N PHE A 42 12.48 -2.88 1.19
CA PHE A 42 12.91 -1.91 0.19
C PHE A 42 14.26 -2.28 -0.47
N LEU A 43 15.04 -3.17 0.16
CA LEU A 43 16.22 -3.79 -0.44
C LEU A 43 15.87 -5.00 -1.33
N GLU A 44 14.61 -5.44 -1.32
CA GLU A 44 14.11 -6.56 -2.11
C GLU A 44 13.39 -6.01 -3.35
N PHE A 45 13.97 -6.25 -4.53
CA PHE A 45 13.33 -5.98 -5.83
C PHE A 45 12.27 -7.05 -6.10
N ALA A 46 11.18 -6.99 -5.34
CA ALA A 46 10.19 -8.05 -5.26
C ALA A 46 9.46 -8.27 -6.59
N ILE A 47 9.34 -7.25 -7.43
CA ILE A 47 8.71 -7.39 -8.74
C ILE A 47 9.48 -8.36 -9.64
N GLN A 48 10.82 -8.38 -9.57
CA GLN A 48 11.66 -9.28 -10.35
C GLN A 48 11.45 -10.75 -10.00
N GLN A 49 10.97 -11.03 -8.78
CA GLN A 49 10.64 -12.38 -8.34
C GLN A 49 9.24 -12.81 -8.80
N SER A 50 8.46 -11.92 -9.42
CA SER A 50 7.15 -12.27 -9.96
C SER A 50 7.29 -13.19 -11.17
N PRO A 51 6.52 -14.29 -11.26
CA PRO A 51 6.47 -15.11 -12.48
C PRO A 51 6.04 -14.33 -13.73
N THR A 52 5.40 -13.18 -13.57
CA THR A 52 4.93 -12.31 -14.66
C THR A 52 5.95 -11.24 -15.05
N TYR A 53 7.12 -11.18 -14.41
CA TYR A 53 8.06 -10.06 -14.60
C TYR A 53 8.60 -9.96 -16.03
N GLU A 54 9.07 -11.08 -16.58
CA GLU A 54 9.61 -11.13 -17.94
C GLU A 54 8.55 -10.74 -18.99
N GLU A 55 7.30 -11.18 -18.79
CA GLU A 55 6.19 -10.79 -19.66
C GLU A 55 5.94 -9.28 -19.61
N ILE A 56 5.86 -8.71 -18.39
CA ILE A 56 5.67 -7.26 -18.20
C ILE A 56 6.81 -6.49 -18.87
N LEU A 57 8.06 -6.90 -18.67
CA LEU A 57 9.22 -6.26 -19.29
C LEU A 57 9.14 -6.30 -20.81
N GLU A 58 8.90 -7.46 -21.40
CA GLU A 58 8.83 -7.61 -22.86
C GLU A 58 7.73 -6.72 -23.46
N LYS A 59 6.54 -6.74 -22.86
CA LYS A 59 5.38 -5.97 -23.33
C LYS A 59 5.60 -4.47 -23.18
N CYS A 60 6.09 -4.01 -22.04
CA CYS A 60 6.31 -2.59 -21.81
C CYS A 60 7.46 -2.03 -22.67
N LYS A 61 8.45 -2.85 -23.02
CA LYS A 61 9.59 -2.43 -23.86
C LYS A 61 9.28 -2.42 -25.36
N ASN A 62 8.52 -3.41 -25.83
CA ASN A 62 8.37 -3.65 -27.27
C ASN A 62 6.98 -3.31 -27.81
N GLU A 63 5.95 -3.27 -26.95
CA GLU A 63 4.56 -3.13 -27.35
C GLU A 63 3.88 -1.90 -26.72
N ASP A 64 4.66 -0.99 -26.13
CA ASP A 64 4.19 0.25 -25.50
C ASP A 64 3.16 0.02 -24.37
N ALA A 65 3.18 -1.17 -23.76
CA ALA A 65 2.33 -1.49 -22.62
C ALA A 65 2.75 -0.66 -21.40
N THR A 66 1.78 -0.32 -20.54
CA THR A 66 2.04 0.46 -19.32
C THR A 66 1.91 -0.37 -18.05
N VAL A 67 2.64 0.01 -17.02
CA VAL A 67 2.63 -0.65 -15.71
C VAL A 67 2.50 0.37 -14.59
N ILE A 68 1.62 0.06 -13.63
CA ILE A 68 1.48 0.80 -12.38
C ILE A 68 2.03 -0.04 -11.21
N ASP A 69 2.80 0.58 -10.32
CA ASP A 69 3.23 0.06 -9.02
C ASP A 69 2.47 0.82 -7.92
N PHE A 70 1.44 0.19 -7.32
CA PHE A 70 0.55 0.85 -6.36
C PHE A 70 0.89 0.46 -4.93
N GLY A 71 1.14 1.46 -4.09
CA GLY A 71 1.82 1.28 -2.80
C GLY A 71 3.34 1.13 -2.98
N CYS A 72 3.93 1.95 -3.86
CA CYS A 72 5.32 1.76 -4.30
C CYS A 72 6.37 2.07 -3.22
N CYS A 73 6.00 2.61 -2.06
CA CYS A 73 6.91 2.99 -0.98
C CYS A 73 8.03 3.91 -1.48
N LEU A 74 9.30 3.49 -1.39
CA LEU A 74 10.44 4.27 -1.90
C LEU A 74 10.57 4.21 -3.43
N GLY A 75 9.75 3.41 -4.12
CA GLY A 75 9.70 3.28 -5.57
C GLY A 75 10.81 2.42 -6.18
N GLN A 76 11.28 1.40 -5.44
CA GLN A 76 12.36 0.52 -5.89
C GLN A 76 11.95 -0.39 -7.07
N ASP A 77 10.73 -0.94 -7.04
CA ASP A 77 10.24 -1.83 -8.11
C ASP A 77 9.92 -1.02 -9.39
N THR A 78 9.32 0.16 -9.26
CA THR A 78 9.20 1.16 -10.33
C THR A 78 10.56 1.46 -10.98
N ARG A 79 11.59 1.75 -10.17
CA ARG A 79 12.95 2.03 -10.68
C ARG A 79 13.59 0.83 -11.35
N GLN A 80 13.32 -0.36 -10.86
CA GLN A 80 13.84 -1.59 -11.43
C GLN A 80 13.30 -1.84 -12.84
N LEU A 81 12.01 -1.62 -13.07
CA LEU A 81 11.41 -1.68 -14.41
C LEU A 81 12.10 -0.71 -15.38
N ILE A 82 12.30 0.53 -14.94
CA ILE A 82 12.98 1.55 -15.75
C ILE A 82 14.43 1.16 -16.03
N TYR A 83 15.14 0.67 -15.01
CA TYR A 83 16.52 0.21 -15.13
C TYR A 83 16.67 -0.95 -16.13
N ASP A 84 15.73 -1.89 -16.13
CA ASP A 84 15.69 -3.04 -17.05
C ASP A 84 15.20 -2.67 -18.48
N GLY A 85 14.96 -1.38 -18.71
CA GLY A 85 14.80 -0.78 -20.03
C GLY A 85 13.38 -0.41 -20.40
N VAL A 86 12.42 -0.47 -19.47
CA VAL A 86 11.07 0.05 -19.72
C VAL A 86 11.14 1.58 -19.85
N PRO A 87 10.53 2.20 -20.88
CA PRO A 87 10.45 3.65 -20.97
C PRO A 87 9.82 4.25 -19.71
N VAL A 88 10.45 5.28 -19.14
CA VAL A 88 9.97 5.95 -17.92
C VAL A 88 8.53 6.49 -18.05
N ASP A 89 8.13 6.86 -19.27
CA ASP A 89 6.76 7.34 -19.55
C ASP A 89 5.70 6.22 -19.44
N ASN A 90 6.12 4.94 -19.41
CA ASN A 90 5.24 3.78 -19.33
C ASN A 90 5.19 3.17 -17.91
N VAL A 91 5.88 3.76 -16.94
CA VAL A 91 5.97 3.28 -15.56
C VAL A 91 5.46 4.34 -14.59
N HIS A 92 4.44 3.98 -13.80
CA HIS A 92 3.84 4.87 -12.82
C HIS A 92 3.80 4.22 -11.41
N GLY A 93 4.47 4.84 -10.45
CA GLY A 93 4.40 4.51 -9.03
C GLY A 93 3.44 5.44 -8.29
N TYR A 94 2.58 4.86 -7.45
CA TYR A 94 1.72 5.61 -6.54
C TYR A 94 1.97 5.22 -5.09
N GLU A 95 2.21 6.21 -4.25
CA GLU A 95 2.38 6.06 -2.80
C GLU A 95 1.48 7.06 -2.09
N LEU A 96 0.87 6.67 -0.97
CA LEU A 96 -0.03 7.57 -0.25
C LEU A 96 0.75 8.64 0.51
N ASP A 97 1.85 8.26 1.15
CA ASP A 97 2.62 9.16 2.00
C ASP A 97 3.80 9.78 1.22
N PRO A 98 3.74 11.10 0.92
CA PRO A 98 4.76 11.76 0.11
C PRO A 98 6.16 11.75 0.75
N SER A 99 6.28 11.49 2.05
CA SER A 99 7.59 11.38 2.70
C SER A 99 8.40 10.18 2.21
N PHE A 100 7.75 9.06 1.84
CA PHE A 100 8.43 7.91 1.26
C PHE A 100 8.93 8.20 -0.16
N ILE A 101 8.15 8.97 -0.93
CA ILE A 101 8.56 9.40 -2.28
C ILE A 101 9.83 10.25 -2.19
N GLU A 102 9.85 11.23 -1.28
CA GLU A 102 11.02 12.10 -1.05
C GLU A 102 12.24 11.30 -0.60
N GLN A 103 12.06 10.38 0.36
CA GLN A 103 13.13 9.47 0.79
C GLN A 103 13.65 8.59 -0.35
N GLY A 104 12.76 8.16 -1.26
CA GLY A 104 13.15 7.47 -2.48
C GLY A 104 14.03 8.34 -3.37
N TYR A 105 13.67 9.61 -3.58
CA TYR A 105 14.51 10.54 -4.34
C TYR A 105 15.87 10.76 -3.71
N GLU A 106 15.96 10.89 -2.39
CA GLU A 106 17.23 11.01 -1.68
C GLU A 106 18.09 9.74 -1.81
N LEU A 107 17.47 8.56 -1.66
CA LEU A 107 18.14 7.27 -1.71
C LEU A 107 18.73 6.97 -3.09
N PHE A 108 17.93 7.15 -4.15
CA PHE A 108 18.30 6.80 -5.52
C PHE A 108 18.93 7.96 -6.30
N ARG A 109 18.87 9.20 -5.77
CA ARG A 109 19.44 10.42 -6.37
C ARG A 109 18.94 10.71 -7.79
N ASP A 110 17.69 10.37 -8.05
CA ASP A 110 17.05 10.46 -9.37
C ASP A 110 15.81 11.36 -9.41
N GLY A 111 15.54 12.11 -8.33
CA GLY A 111 14.32 12.91 -8.18
C GLY A 111 14.02 13.81 -9.36
N LYS A 112 15.03 14.44 -9.98
CA LYS A 112 14.83 15.28 -11.18
C LYS A 112 14.18 14.51 -12.33
N LEU A 113 14.62 13.28 -12.61
CA LEU A 113 14.07 12.45 -13.69
C LEU A 113 12.62 12.07 -13.36
N MET A 114 12.41 11.51 -12.17
CA MET A 114 11.10 10.99 -11.75
C MET A 114 10.03 12.10 -11.67
N GLN A 115 10.40 13.27 -11.16
CA GLN A 115 9.52 14.44 -11.09
C GLN A 115 9.21 15.01 -12.48
N THR A 116 10.21 15.13 -13.37
CA THR A 116 9.99 15.65 -14.73
C THR A 116 9.02 14.75 -15.52
N LYS A 117 9.06 13.45 -15.23
CA LYS A 117 8.26 12.43 -15.91
C LYS A 117 6.95 12.10 -15.19
N ASN A 118 6.71 12.66 -14.01
CA ASN A 118 5.61 12.27 -13.11
C ASN A 118 5.51 10.74 -12.94
N SER A 119 6.66 10.07 -12.89
CA SER A 119 6.71 8.60 -12.82
C SER A 119 6.37 8.11 -11.42
N ILE A 120 6.67 8.85 -10.35
CA ILE A 120 6.27 8.51 -8.98
C ILE A 120 5.53 9.70 -8.37
N THR A 121 4.29 9.49 -7.94
CA THR A 121 3.43 10.55 -7.40
C THR A 121 2.57 10.06 -6.25
N THR A 122 1.91 10.99 -5.56
CA THR A 122 0.98 10.62 -4.49
C THR A 122 -0.31 10.02 -5.06
N GLY A 123 -0.80 8.94 -4.46
CA GLY A 123 -2.07 8.33 -4.84
C GLY A 123 -2.79 7.64 -3.69
N ASP A 124 -4.11 7.85 -3.61
CA ASP A 124 -4.98 7.20 -2.63
C ASP A 124 -5.96 6.26 -3.35
N ILE A 125 -5.89 4.95 -3.06
CA ILE A 125 -6.79 3.95 -3.65
C ILE A 125 -8.26 4.18 -3.27
N PHE A 126 -8.53 4.92 -2.19
CA PHE A 126 -9.89 5.23 -1.73
C PHE A 126 -10.43 6.55 -2.28
N ASP A 127 -9.60 7.36 -2.93
CA ASP A 127 -10.03 8.60 -3.57
C ASP A 127 -10.52 8.34 -5.00
N ASP A 128 -11.84 8.32 -5.18
CA ASP A 128 -12.45 8.12 -6.49
C ASP A 128 -12.14 9.25 -7.48
N GLN A 129 -11.86 10.48 -7.01
CA GLN A 129 -11.48 11.58 -7.89
C GLN A 129 -10.09 11.32 -8.47
N PHE A 130 -9.14 10.94 -7.63
CA PHE A 130 -7.80 10.51 -8.05
C PHE A 130 -7.86 9.33 -9.04
N LEU A 131 -8.60 8.26 -8.72
CA LEU A 131 -8.69 7.09 -9.61
C LEU A 131 -9.28 7.43 -10.98
N ASN A 132 -10.16 8.43 -11.07
CA ASN A 132 -10.71 8.90 -12.34
C ASN A 132 -9.71 9.71 -13.19
N THR A 133 -8.59 10.17 -12.61
CA THR A 133 -7.51 10.83 -13.36
C THR A 133 -6.51 9.85 -13.97
N ILE A 134 -6.49 8.60 -13.49
CA ILE A 134 -5.54 7.58 -13.93
C ILE A 134 -6.06 6.90 -15.20
N GLN A 135 -5.21 6.84 -16.22
CA GLN A 135 -5.47 5.95 -17.34
C GLN A 135 -5.19 4.51 -16.92
N PRO A 136 -6.12 3.55 -17.14
CA PRO A 136 -5.89 2.17 -16.78
C PRO A 136 -4.63 1.61 -17.45
N ALA A 137 -3.75 1.02 -16.65
CA ALA A 137 -2.53 0.40 -17.14
C ALA A 137 -2.76 -1.04 -17.61
N ASP A 138 -1.88 -1.56 -18.45
CA ASP A 138 -1.93 -2.96 -18.86
C ASP A 138 -1.68 -3.88 -17.67
N TYR A 139 -0.65 -3.54 -16.88
CA TYR A 139 -0.22 -4.29 -15.72
C TYR A 139 -0.29 -3.46 -14.45
N LEU A 140 -0.72 -4.09 -13.36
CA LEU A 140 -0.76 -3.47 -12.05
C LEU A 140 0.00 -4.36 -11.07
N TYR A 141 1.09 -3.84 -10.53
CA TYR A 141 1.86 -4.46 -9.46
C TYR A 141 1.44 -3.85 -8.12
N VAL A 142 1.10 -4.71 -7.15
CA VAL A 142 0.66 -4.36 -5.80
C VAL A 142 1.40 -5.21 -4.77
N GLY A 143 2.73 -5.05 -4.69
CA GLY A 143 3.56 -5.77 -3.74
C GLY A 143 3.30 -5.32 -2.31
N SER A 144 3.03 -6.24 -1.37
CA SER A 144 2.94 -5.94 0.06
C SER A 144 1.95 -4.82 0.43
N PHE A 145 0.84 -4.71 -0.30
CA PHE A 145 -0.14 -3.63 -0.16
C PHE A 145 -1.49 -4.10 0.39
N ILE A 146 -2.07 -5.15 -0.21
CA ILE A 146 -3.43 -5.61 0.13
C ILE A 146 -3.48 -6.17 1.56
N HIS A 147 -2.39 -6.75 2.06
CA HIS A 147 -2.34 -7.31 3.41
C HIS A 147 -2.45 -6.27 4.53
N LEU A 148 -2.30 -4.97 4.21
CA LEU A 148 -2.42 -3.87 5.19
C LEU A 148 -3.87 -3.67 5.66
N PHE A 149 -4.84 -4.24 4.95
CA PHE A 149 -6.27 -3.99 5.18
C PHE A 149 -6.98 -5.21 5.78
N ASP A 150 -8.08 -4.96 6.50
CA ASP A 150 -9.00 -6.02 6.92
C ASP A 150 -9.70 -6.68 5.71
N ARG A 151 -10.33 -7.83 5.92
CA ARG A 151 -10.96 -8.61 4.83
C ARG A 151 -12.02 -7.85 4.03
N GLU A 152 -12.80 -6.98 4.66
CA GLU A 152 -13.85 -6.24 3.95
C GLU A 152 -13.23 -5.12 3.13
N THR A 153 -12.28 -4.41 3.71
CA THR A 153 -11.50 -3.36 3.04
C THR A 153 -10.66 -3.93 1.89
N GLN A 154 -10.08 -5.13 2.04
CA GLN A 154 -9.36 -5.84 0.97
C GLN A 154 -10.24 -6.04 -0.26
N LYS A 155 -11.52 -6.44 -0.11
CA LYS A 155 -12.43 -6.58 -1.25
C LYS A 155 -12.66 -5.25 -1.96
N GLN A 156 -12.86 -4.18 -1.20
CA GLN A 156 -13.08 -2.83 -1.75
C GLN A 156 -11.85 -2.35 -2.51
N VAL A 157 -10.65 -2.56 -1.95
CA VAL A 157 -9.36 -2.28 -2.60
C VAL A 157 -9.24 -3.08 -3.89
N CYS A 158 -9.48 -4.40 -3.88
CA CYS A 158 -9.44 -5.21 -5.10
C CYS A 158 -10.39 -4.68 -6.17
N HIS A 159 -11.64 -4.34 -5.83
CA HIS A 159 -12.58 -3.74 -6.78
C HIS A 159 -12.07 -2.42 -7.36
N ARG A 160 -11.41 -1.59 -6.54
CA ARG A 160 -10.83 -0.31 -6.99
C ARG A 160 -9.64 -0.52 -7.92
N LEU A 161 -8.75 -1.44 -7.59
CA LEU A 161 -7.60 -1.80 -8.43
C LEU A 161 -8.03 -2.28 -9.82
N THR A 162 -9.16 -3.00 -9.93
CA THR A 162 -9.68 -3.42 -11.25
C THR A 162 -10.11 -2.27 -12.15
N ARG A 163 -10.37 -1.06 -11.61
CA ARG A 163 -10.73 0.12 -12.43
C ARG A 163 -9.53 0.71 -13.17
N ILE A 164 -8.32 0.47 -12.67
CA ILE A 164 -7.07 1.04 -13.20
C ILE A 164 -6.16 -0.02 -13.83
N CYS A 165 -6.68 -1.22 -14.09
CA CYS A 165 -5.94 -2.33 -14.69
C CYS A 165 -6.73 -2.95 -15.85
N LYS A 166 -6.07 -3.21 -16.98
CA LYS A 166 -6.66 -3.81 -18.17
C LYS A 166 -6.46 -5.32 -18.24
N GLN A 167 -5.26 -5.82 -17.89
CA GLN A 167 -4.88 -7.21 -18.15
C GLN A 167 -4.66 -8.00 -16.85
N ALA A 168 -3.68 -7.62 -16.05
CA ALA A 168 -3.28 -8.42 -14.90
C ALA A 168 -2.88 -7.57 -13.67
N ILE A 169 -3.37 -8.01 -12.51
CA ILE A 169 -2.96 -7.53 -11.20
C ILE A 169 -2.07 -8.61 -10.56
N THR A 170 -0.85 -8.26 -10.18
CA THR A 170 0.14 -9.16 -9.56
C THR A 170 0.79 -8.52 -8.35
N GLY A 171 1.48 -9.30 -7.52
CA GLY A 171 2.17 -8.81 -6.33
C GLY A 171 2.07 -9.76 -5.14
N ARG A 172 3.22 -10.07 -4.54
CA ARG A 172 3.29 -10.91 -3.34
C ARG A 172 2.70 -10.15 -2.15
N GLN A 173 1.71 -10.75 -1.48
CA GLN A 173 1.19 -10.24 -0.21
C GLN A 173 1.91 -10.92 0.96
N ARG A 174 2.25 -10.16 2.01
CA ARG A 174 2.84 -10.72 3.21
C ARG A 174 1.75 -10.96 4.24
N TRP A 175 1.57 -12.21 4.64
CA TRP A 175 0.67 -12.52 5.74
C TRP A 175 1.40 -12.28 7.07
N ALA A 176 1.11 -11.18 7.75
CA ALA A 176 1.39 -11.12 9.18
C ALA A 176 0.52 -12.20 9.85
N ARG A 177 1.13 -13.11 10.60
CA ARG A 177 0.35 -13.91 11.58
C ARG A 177 -0.23 -12.90 12.57
N PHE A 178 -1.42 -12.37 12.29
CA PHE A 178 -2.27 -11.79 13.31
C PHE A 178 -2.33 -12.81 14.43
N GLY A 179 -1.82 -12.44 15.61
CA GLY A 179 -1.90 -13.27 16.80
C GLY A 179 -3.34 -13.78 16.93
N SER A 180 -3.47 -15.10 17.07
CA SER A 180 -4.71 -15.86 17.28
C SER A 180 -5.99 -15.02 17.16
N TRP A 181 -6.70 -15.18 16.04
CA TRP A 181 -8.12 -14.85 15.96
C TRP A 181 -8.84 -15.45 17.19
N THR A 182 -9.17 -14.63 18.16
CA THR A 182 -10.25 -14.96 19.10
C THR A 182 -11.52 -14.46 18.43
N GLU A 183 -12.39 -15.39 18.04
CA GLU A 183 -13.74 -15.04 17.58
C GLU A 183 -14.38 -14.07 18.58
N PRO A 184 -15.06 -13.00 18.14
CA PRO A 184 -15.86 -12.20 19.04
C PRO A 184 -16.96 -13.12 19.58
N ASN A 185 -16.95 -13.34 20.89
CA ASN A 185 -17.91 -14.16 21.65
C ASN A 185 -19.26 -14.28 20.93
N ARG A 186 -19.48 -15.42 20.28
CA ARG A 186 -20.84 -15.85 19.95
C ARG A 186 -21.48 -16.13 21.30
N ALA A 187 -22.28 -15.19 21.79
CA ALA A 187 -23.05 -15.37 23.02
C ALA A 187 -23.84 -16.68 22.89
N GLU A 188 -23.42 -17.71 23.63
CA GLU A 188 -24.20 -18.93 23.70
C GLU A 188 -25.55 -18.60 24.37
N PRO A 189 -26.68 -19.06 23.82
CA PRO A 189 -27.96 -18.89 24.48
C PRO A 189 -27.92 -19.70 25.78
N SER A 190 -28.06 -19.01 26.91
CA SER A 190 -28.13 -19.60 28.24
C SER A 190 -29.34 -20.54 28.34
N GLY A 191 -29.09 -21.82 28.15
CA GLY A 191 -30.08 -22.87 28.27
C GLY A 191 -29.52 -24.10 28.97
N SER A 192 -29.63 -24.16 30.29
CA SER A 192 -29.93 -25.45 30.94
C SER A 192 -30.61 -25.22 32.29
N ASN A 193 -31.90 -25.56 32.32
CA ASN A 193 -32.63 -25.79 33.55
C ASN A 193 -33.06 -27.25 33.52
N ARG A 194 -32.48 -28.07 34.42
CA ARG A 194 -33.14 -29.16 35.16
C ARG A 194 -32.11 -30.01 35.92
N HIS A 195 -32.01 -29.73 37.21
CA HIS A 195 -31.64 -30.71 38.22
C HIS A 195 -32.87 -31.56 38.53
N LEU A 196 -32.78 -32.88 38.30
CA LEU A 196 -33.66 -33.86 38.94
C LEU A 196 -32.78 -35.06 39.32
N SER A 197 -32.42 -35.11 40.60
CA SER A 197 -31.93 -36.32 41.27
C SER A 197 -33.02 -36.80 42.21
N ARG A 198 -33.44 -38.06 41.97
CA ARG A 198 -34.04 -39.08 42.85
C ARG A 198 -35.08 -38.65 43.89
#